data_AF-A0A7J9YXC1-F1
#
_entry.id   AF-A0A7J9YXC1-F1
#
_cell.length_a   1.000
_cell.length_b   1.000
_cell.length_c   1.000
_cell.angle_alpha   90.00
_cell.angle_beta   90.00
_cell.angle_gamma   90.00
#
_symmetry.space_group_name_H-M   'P 1'
#
loop_
_entity.id
_entity.type
_entity.pdbx_description
1 polymer ?
#
loop_
_entity_poly.entity_id
_entity_poly.type
_entity_poly.pdbx_seq_one_letter_code
_entity_poly.pdbx_strand_id
1 'polypeptide(L)' 'MLRGLLGPEGPELSCEACFEALDRYVELELSGADADARVPGMRAHLEGCGACDEDRRSLRALIEAGLASAPPAPAD' A
#
# COMPACT_ATOMS: atom_id res chain seq x y z
N MET A 1 -17.78 13.77 -5.14
CA MET A 1 -17.89 12.30 -5.06
C MET A 1 -18.19 11.71 -6.44
N LEU A 2 -17.21 11.65 -7.35
CA LEU A 2 -17.38 11.03 -8.69
C LEU A 2 -16.13 10.30 -9.21
N ARG A 3 -15.03 10.26 -8.45
CA ARG A 3 -13.71 9.77 -8.93
C ARG A 3 -13.67 8.28 -9.30
N GLY A 4 -14.64 7.48 -8.87
CA GLY A 4 -14.71 6.04 -9.18
C GLY A 4 -15.50 5.66 -10.45
N LEU A 5 -16.21 6.60 -11.09
CA LEU A 5 -17.10 6.27 -12.22
C LEU A 5 -16.36 6.17 -13.57
N LEU A 6 -15.23 6.89 -13.71
CA LEU A 6 -14.49 7.02 -14.97
C LEU A 6 -13.25 6.12 -15.05
N GLY A 7 -13.01 5.31 -14.01
CA GLY A 7 -11.79 4.52 -13.87
C GLY A 7 -10.57 5.37 -13.52
N PRO A 8 -9.40 4.72 -13.36
CA PRO A 8 -8.16 5.37 -12.94
C PRO A 8 -7.74 6.55 -13.83
N GLU A 9 -7.19 7.59 -13.21
CA GLU A 9 -6.58 8.73 -13.92
C GLU A 9 -5.17 8.39 -14.49
N GLY A 10 -4.70 7.15 -14.32
CA GLY A 10 -3.39 6.63 -14.77
C GLY A 10 -3.21 5.13 -14.50
N PRO A 11 -2.03 4.54 -14.77
CA PRO A 11 -1.77 3.14 -14.46
C PRO A 11 -1.79 2.91 -12.94
N GLU A 12 -2.72 2.07 -12.49
CA GLU A 12 -2.81 1.62 -11.11
C GLU A 12 -2.25 0.19 -10.98
N LEU A 13 -1.80 -0.14 -9.78
CA LEU A 13 -1.62 -1.53 -9.40
C LEU A 13 -2.99 -2.24 -9.37
N SER A 14 -2.99 -3.55 -9.59
CA SER A 14 -4.13 -4.37 -9.16
C SER A 14 -4.15 -4.46 -7.62
N CYS A 15 -5.30 -4.81 -7.03
CA CYS A 15 -5.39 -5.06 -5.59
C CYS A 15 -4.38 -6.12 -5.12
N GLU A 16 -4.15 -7.17 -5.92
CA GLU A 16 -3.17 -8.23 -5.63
C GLU A 16 -1.75 -7.68 -5.61
N ALA A 17 -1.34 -6.93 -6.64
CA ALA A 17 -0.02 -6.33 -6.70
C ALA A 17 0.19 -5.26 -5.61
N CYS A 18 -0.87 -4.54 -5.24
CA CYS A 18 -0.86 -3.64 -4.08
C CYS A 18 -0.56 -4.41 -2.80
N PHE A 19 -1.29 -5.50 -2.54
CA PHE A 19 -1.13 -6.31 -1.34
C PHE A 19 0.28 -6.89 -1.23
N GLU A 20 0.82 -7.45 -2.33
CA GLU A 20 2.19 -7.99 -2.37
C GLU A 20 3.28 -6.93 -2.10
N ALA A 21 3.03 -5.68 -2.47
CA ALA A 21 3.99 -4.58 -2.30
C ALA A 21 3.76 -3.76 -1.01
N LEU A 22 2.72 -4.06 -0.23
CA LEU A 22 2.21 -3.19 0.84
C LEU A 22 3.22 -3.00 1.98
N ASP A 23 3.83 -4.08 2.45
CA ASP A 23 4.86 -4.03 3.50
C ASP A 23 6.03 -3.14 3.09
N ARG A 24 6.60 -3.40 1.91
CA ARG A 24 7.70 -2.59 1.36
C ARG A 24 7.32 -1.13 1.21
N TYR A 25 6.09 -0.84 0.76
CA TYR A 25 5.63 0.53 0.59
C TYR A 25 5.54 1.26 1.94
N VAL A 26 4.99 0.62 2.97
CA VAL A 26 4.92 1.18 4.33
C VAL A 26 6.31 1.38 4.94
N GLU A 27 7.25 0.45 4.74
CA GLU A 27 8.65 0.63 5.16
C GLU A 27 9.31 1.86 4.51
N LEU A 28 9.04 2.09 3.21
CA LEU A 28 9.51 3.27 2.50
C LEU A 28 8.89 4.56 3.07
N GLU A 29 7.57 4.56 3.34
CA GLU A 29 6.90 5.69 4.00
C GLU A 29 7.52 6.00 5.37
N LEU A 30 7.79 4.97 6.19
CA LEU A 30 8.32 5.12 7.54
C LEU A 30 9.80 5.53 7.56
N SER A 31 10.58 5.13 6.56
CA SER A 31 11.98 5.56 6.39
C SER A 31 12.13 6.98 5.84
N GLY A 32 11.02 7.63 5.45
CA GLY A 32 11.04 8.94 4.80
C GLY A 32 11.55 8.90 3.35
N ALA A 33 11.64 7.72 2.75
CA ALA A 33 11.97 7.57 1.34
C ALA A 33 10.76 7.92 0.45
N ASP A 34 11.03 8.25 -0.82
CA ASP A 34 9.98 8.47 -1.82
C ASP A 34 9.34 7.13 -2.21
N ALA A 35 8.31 6.72 -1.46
CA ALA A 35 7.63 5.44 -1.64
C ALA A 35 6.97 5.34 -3.03
N ASP A 36 6.42 6.44 -3.54
CA ASP A 36 5.74 6.49 -4.85
C ASP A 36 6.71 6.32 -6.01
N ALA A 37 7.89 6.93 -5.94
CA ALA A 37 8.92 6.72 -6.95
C ALA A 37 9.44 5.27 -6.96
N ARG A 38 9.36 4.58 -5.82
CA ARG A 38 9.88 3.22 -5.64
C ARG A 38 8.83 2.13 -5.86
N VAL A 39 7.56 2.48 -5.80
CA VAL A 39 6.40 1.62 -6.12
C VAL A 39 5.40 2.42 -6.97
N PRO A 40 5.70 2.63 -8.27
CA PRO A 40 4.82 3.40 -9.15
C PRO A 40 3.41 2.80 -9.24
N GLY A 41 2.39 3.66 -9.21
CA GLY A 41 0.98 3.25 -9.29
C GLY A 41 0.32 2.92 -7.94
N MET A 42 1.09 2.83 -6.85
CA MET A 42 0.54 2.56 -5.51
C MET A 42 -0.38 3.68 -5.04
N ARG A 43 0.07 4.95 -5.04
CA ARG A 43 -0.77 6.07 -4.61
C ARG A 43 -2.07 6.21 -5.38
N ALA A 44 -2.02 6.05 -6.71
CA ALA A 44 -3.22 6.09 -7.53
C ALA A 44 -4.22 5.00 -7.09
N HIS A 45 -3.73 3.78 -6.85
CA HIS A 45 -4.55 2.67 -6.37
C HIS A 45 -5.16 2.95 -4.99
N LEU A 46 -4.36 3.44 -4.03
CA LEU A 46 -4.83 3.75 -2.67
C LEU A 46 -5.87 4.88 -2.65
N GLU A 47 -5.77 5.85 -3.57
CA GLU A 47 -6.79 6.90 -3.76
C GLU A 47 -8.09 6.34 -4.36
N GLY A 48 -8.02 5.23 -5.11
CA GLY A 48 -9.16 4.58 -5.76
C GLY A 48 -9.81 3.45 -4.96
N CYS A 49 -9.03 2.73 -4.13
CA CYS A 49 -9.46 1.56 -3.37
C CYS A 49 -9.38 1.81 -1.86
N GLY A 50 -10.53 2.12 -1.25
CA GLY A 50 -10.59 2.43 0.18
C GLY A 50 -10.10 1.29 1.09
N ALA A 51 -10.37 0.04 0.73
CA ALA A 51 -9.92 -1.12 1.51
C ALA A 51 -8.38 -1.20 1.58
N CYS A 52 -7.70 -1.00 0.46
CA CYS A 52 -6.23 -1.04 0.42
C CYS A 52 -5.60 0.15 1.17
N ASP A 53 -6.21 1.35 1.17
CA ASP A 53 -5.73 2.44 2.03
C ASP A 53 -5.96 2.15 3.53
N GLU A 54 -7.07 1.50 3.90
CA GLU A 54 -7.28 1.07 5.28
C GLU A 54 -6.21 0.07 5.74
N ASP A 55 -5.88 -0.91 4.90
CA ASP A 55 -4.83 -1.90 5.18
C ASP A 55 -3.46 -1.22 5.35
N ARG A 56 -3.11 -0.31 4.43
CA ARG A 56 -1.88 0.49 4.53
C ARG A 56 -1.82 1.28 5.84
N ARG A 57 -2.89 2.00 6.18
CA ARG A 57 -2.97 2.79 7.44
C ARG A 57 -2.78 1.90 8.66
N SER A 58 -3.45 0.75 8.67
CA SER A 58 -3.42 -0.21 9.77
C SER A 58 -2.03 -0.80 9.96
N LEU A 59 -1.39 -1.23 8.86
CA LEU A 59 -0.04 -1.76 8.89
C LEU A 59 0.97 -0.71 9.37
N ARG A 60 0.89 0.51 8.85
CA ARG A 60 1.75 1.62 9.28
C ARG A 60 1.60 1.91 10.78
N ALA A 61 0.36 2.00 11.28
CA ALA A 61 0.08 2.23 12.69
C ALA A 61 0.59 1.09 13.59
N LEU A 62 0.47 -0.16 13.13
CA LEU A 62 0.98 -1.35 13.84
C LEU A 62 2.50 -1.31 14.00
N ILE A 63 3.23 -0.97 12.92
CA ILE A 63 4.69 -0.87 12.94
C ILE A 63 5.15 0.29 13.82
N GLU A 64 4.48 1.45 13.74
CA GLU A 64 4.76 2.60 14.62
C GLU A 64 4.51 2.29 16.10
N ALA A 65 3.52 1.44 16.41
CA ALA A 65 3.28 0.93 17.75
C ALA A 65 4.32 -0.10 18.23
N GLY A 66 5.26 -0.50 17.37
CA GLY A 66 6.31 -1.49 17.67
C GLY A 66 5.80 -2.93 17.70
N LEU A 67 4.61 -3.20 17.15
CA LEU A 67 3.92 -4.50 17.22
C LEU A 67 4.10 -5.34 15.94
N ALA A 68 5.15 -5.10 15.15
CA ALA A 68 5.36 -5.84 13.91
C ALA A 68 5.45 -7.35 14.19
N SER A 69 4.47 -8.12 13.71
CA SER A 69 4.59 -9.57 13.61
C SER A 69 5.67 -9.91 12.58
N ALA A 70 6.57 -10.83 12.91
CA ALA A 70 7.52 -11.38 11.95
C ALA A 70 6.79 -11.90 10.69
N PRO A 71 7.38 -11.77 9.49
CA PRO A 71 6.73 -12.26 8.26
C PRO A 71 6.43 -13.76 8.37
N PRO A 72 5.32 -14.25 7.78
CA PRO A 72 5.08 -15.68 7.71
C PRO A 72 6.26 -16.35 6.99
N ALA A 73 6.72 -17.48 7.53
CA ALA A 73 7.74 -18.31 6.89
C ALA A 73 7.33 -18.62 5.43
N PRO A 74 8.29 -18.77 4.50
CA PRO A 74 7.96 -19.08 3.11
C PRO A 74 7.09 -20.33 3.05
N ALA A 75 6.00 -20.28 2.26
CA ALA A 75 5.21 -21.46 1.95
C ALA A 75 6.05 -22.36 1.02
N ASP A 76 6.28 -23.59 1.46
CA ASP A 76 7.02 -24.65 0.75
C ASP A 76 6.46 -24.93 -0.67
#